data_AF-A0A9D7MG88-F1
#
_entry.id   AF-A0A9D7MG88-F1
#
_cell.length_a   1.000
_cell.length_b   1.000
_cell.length_c   1.000
_cell.angle_alpha   90.00
_cell.angle_beta   90.00
_cell.angle_gamma   90.00
#
_symmetry.space_group_name_H-M   'P 1'
#
loop_
_entity.id
_entity.type
_entity.pdbx_description
1 polymer ?
#
loop_
_entity_poly.entity_id
_entity_poly.type
_entity_poly.pdbx_seq_one_letter_code
_entity_poly.pdbx_strand_id
1 'polypeptide(L)'
;MSRQFLYSSVLLVLVALFVSGCLTAERKSYKITMTGKQSGTCTITFHNIISPKEEGRDISFKDFAELQTDYVEGDKIESEFPGCRNVKKRLYEKDGQLNGEFTFEFDSLSTLKMFKYDEKSP
;
A
#
# COMPACT_ATOMS: atom_id res chain seq x y z
N MET A 1 8.41 -36.82 -21.80
CA MET A 1 7.69 -35.56 -21.50
C MET A 1 8.63 -34.71 -20.67
N SER A 2 9.25 -33.69 -21.29
CA SER A 2 10.57 -33.20 -20.88
C SER A 2 10.52 -32.37 -19.59
N ARG A 3 11.53 -32.51 -18.73
CA ARG A 3 11.73 -31.74 -17.48
C ARG A 3 11.58 -30.21 -17.69
N GLN A 4 11.81 -29.75 -18.93
CA GLN A 4 11.58 -28.38 -19.41
C GLN A 4 10.13 -27.91 -19.21
N PHE A 5 9.13 -28.76 -19.45
CA PHE A 5 7.71 -28.42 -19.21
C PHE A 5 7.40 -28.32 -17.72
N LEU A 6 8.01 -29.16 -16.88
CA LEU A 6 7.83 -29.10 -15.43
C LEU A 6 8.42 -27.81 -14.85
N TYR A 7 9.62 -27.40 -15.28
CA TYR A 7 10.22 -26.14 -14.86
C TYR A 7 9.44 -24.92 -15.36
N SER A 8 8.91 -24.97 -16.59
CA SER A 8 8.06 -23.91 -17.13
C SER A 8 6.77 -23.74 -16.33
N SER A 9 6.11 -24.84 -15.95
CA SER A 9 4.90 -24.79 -15.12
C SER A 9 5.18 -24.30 -13.70
N VAL A 10 6.30 -24.69 -13.08
CA VAL A 10 6.69 -24.21 -11.75
C VAL A 10 7.05 -22.72 -11.77
N LEU A 11 7.77 -22.26 -12.80
CA LEU A 11 8.09 -20.84 -12.98
C LEU A 11 6.82 -20.00 -13.18
N LEU A 12 5.86 -20.50 -13.95
CA LEU A 12 4.58 -19.83 -14.19
C LEU A 12 3.77 -19.66 -12.89
N VAL A 13 3.73 -20.71 -12.05
CA VAL A 13 3.10 -20.65 -10.73
C VAL A 13 3.84 -19.67 -9.80
N LEU A 14 5.17 -19.66 -9.83
CA LEU A 14 5.99 -18.72 -9.05
C LEU A 14 5.75 -17.27 -9.47
N VAL A 15 5.67 -16.99 -10.77
CA VAL A 15 5.37 -15.64 -11.28
C VAL A 15 3.96 -15.20 -10.90
N ALA A 16 2.97 -16.10 -10.94
CA ALA A 16 1.60 -15.80 -10.53
C ALA A 16 1.48 -15.40 -9.05
N LEU A 17 2.34 -15.93 -8.16
CA LEU A 17 2.38 -15.58 -6.74
C LEU A 17 2.94 -14.18 -6.45
N PHE A 18 3.65 -13.55 -7.40
CA PHE A 18 4.21 -12.20 -7.22
C PHE A 18 3.27 -11.09 -7.71
N VAL A 19 2.16 -11.41 -8.38
CA VAL A 19 1.22 -10.39 -8.91
C VAL A 19 0.08 -10.07 -7.94
N SER A 20 -0.11 -10.87 -6.89
CA SER A 20 -1.11 -10.62 -5.86
C SER A 20 -0.64 -9.53 -4.88
N GLY A 21 -1.14 -8.31 -5.05
CA GLY A 21 -1.25 -7.40 -3.91
C GLY A 21 -0.65 -6.01 -4.05
N CYS A 22 -0.51 -5.44 -5.25
CA CYS A 22 -0.35 -3.98 -5.33
C CYS A 22 -1.72 -3.32 -5.32
N LEU A 23 -2.03 -2.56 -4.26
CA LEU A 23 -3.26 -1.78 -4.16
C LEU A 23 -3.36 -0.84 -5.38
N THR A 24 -4.32 -1.08 -6.26
CA THR A 24 -4.59 -0.15 -7.37
C THR A 24 -5.45 0.97 -6.82
N ALA A 25 -4.84 2.12 -6.55
CA ALA A 25 -5.53 3.33 -6.14
C ALA A 25 -5.35 4.41 -7.21
N GLU A 26 -6.39 5.20 -7.46
CA GLU A 26 -6.34 6.29 -8.43
C GLU A 26 -5.25 7.31 -8.07
N ARG A 27 -5.15 7.66 -6.78
CA ARG A 27 -4.19 8.67 -6.31
C ARG A 27 -3.72 8.38 -4.89
N LYS A 28 -2.42 8.58 -4.63
CA LYS A 28 -1.85 8.58 -3.28
C LYS A 28 -1.50 10.02 -2.89
N SER A 29 -1.91 10.45 -1.71
CA SER A 29 -1.60 11.76 -1.14
C SER A 29 -0.79 11.58 0.14
N TYR A 30 0.23 12.42 0.34
CA TYR A 30 1.06 12.42 1.54
C TYR A 30 0.90 13.77 2.24
N LYS A 31 0.57 13.74 3.52
CA LYS A 31 0.53 14.92 4.39
C LYS A 31 1.51 14.70 5.53
N ILE A 32 2.57 15.50 5.54
CA ILE A 32 3.58 15.44 6.59
C ILE A 32 3.46 16.66 7.47
N THR A 33 3.35 16.42 8.77
CA THR A 33 3.35 17.46 9.80
C THR A 33 4.60 17.27 10.65
N MET A 34 5.55 18.19 10.51
CA MET A 34 6.78 18.15 11.32
C MET A 34 6.47 18.62 12.75
N THR A 35 6.81 17.79 13.73
CA THR A 35 6.71 18.13 15.16
C THR A 35 8.08 18.38 15.78
N GLY A 36 9.16 18.00 15.10
CA GLY A 36 10.54 18.29 15.45
C GLY A 36 11.41 18.56 14.22
N LYS A 37 12.74 18.64 14.40
CA LYS A 37 13.69 18.90 13.30
C LYS A 37 13.69 17.80 12.23
N GLN A 38 13.46 16.55 12.64
CA GLN A 38 13.50 15.36 11.77
C GLN A 38 12.34 14.38 12.03
N SER A 39 11.48 14.70 12.99
CA SER A 39 10.36 13.87 13.43
C SER A 39 9.02 14.55 13.16
N GLY A 40 7.98 13.75 13.07
CA GLY A 40 6.65 14.24 12.74
C GLY A 40 5.60 13.14 12.63
N THR A 41 4.46 13.54 12.10
CA THR A 41 3.36 12.64 11.74
C THR A 41 3.19 12.65 10.23
N CYS A 42 3.09 11.48 9.63
CA CYS A 42 2.78 11.29 8.23
C CYS A 42 1.39 10.68 8.09
N THR A 43 0.56 11.27 7.24
CA THR A 43 -0.71 10.70 6.81
C THR A 43 -0.64 10.40 5.33
N ILE A 44 -0.85 9.14 4.97
CA ILE A 44 -0.96 8.66 3.59
C ILE A 44 -2.43 8.40 3.31
N THR A 45 -2.96 9.00 2.25
CA THR A 45 -4.33 8.78 1.79
C THR A 45 -4.32 8.15 0.41
N PHE A 46 -4.91 6.97 0.30
CA PHE A 46 -5.20 6.29 -0.96
C PHE A 46 -6.62 6.66 -1.37
N HIS A 47 -6.73 7.36 -2.50
CA HIS A 47 -7.99 7.82 -3.06
C HIS A 47 -8.48 6.87 -4.13
N ASN A 48 -9.78 6.60 -4.09
CA ASN A 48 -10.48 5.73 -5.02
C ASN A 48 -9.68 4.44 -5.28
N ILE A 49 -9.68 3.57 -4.27
CA ILE A 49 -9.10 2.24 -4.41
C ILE A 49 -9.97 1.48 -5.43
N ILE A 50 -9.41 1.27 -6.62
CA ILE A 50 -10.09 0.63 -7.75
C ILE A 50 -9.85 -0.87 -7.67
N SER A 51 -10.94 -1.63 -7.60
CA SER A 51 -10.90 -3.06 -7.84
C SER A 51 -11.03 -3.32 -9.35
N PRO A 52 -10.26 -4.26 -9.94
CA PRO A 52 -10.54 -4.73 -11.29
C PRO A 52 -11.92 -5.39 -11.29
N LYS A 53 -12.90 -4.72 -11.93
CA LYS A 53 -14.24 -5.27 -12.14
C LYS A 53 -14.12 -6.57 -12.96
N GLU A 54 -14.40 -7.70 -12.33
CA GLU A 54 -14.95 -8.82 -13.10
C GLU A 54 -16.42 -8.50 -13.44
N GLU A 55 -16.75 -8.61 -14.72
CA GLU A 55 -18.06 -8.22 -15.26
C GLU A 55 -19.23 -8.88 -14.51
N GLY A 56 -20.13 -8.04 -13.96
CA GLY A 56 -21.50 -8.46 -13.62
C GLY A 56 -21.83 -8.76 -12.16
N ARG A 57 -20.93 -8.54 -11.19
CA ARG A 57 -21.28 -8.61 -9.75
C ARG A 57 -20.78 -7.38 -9.00
N ASP A 58 -21.56 -6.87 -8.06
CA ASP A 58 -21.11 -5.84 -7.10
C ASP A 58 -20.13 -6.50 -6.11
N ILE A 59 -18.83 -6.44 -6.41
CA ILE A 59 -17.75 -7.11 -5.65
C ILE A 59 -17.15 -6.19 -4.57
N SER A 60 -17.61 -4.94 -4.50
CA SER A 60 -17.13 -3.88 -3.60
C SER A 60 -17.04 -4.30 -2.12
N PHE A 61 -17.91 -5.20 -1.65
CA PHE A 61 -17.90 -5.70 -0.28
C PHE A 61 -16.82 -6.77 0.00
N LYS A 62 -16.52 -7.62 -0.98
CA LYS A 62 -15.52 -8.68 -0.81
C LYS A 62 -14.10 -8.09 -0.88
N ASP A 63 -13.93 -7.08 -1.73
CA ASP A 63 -12.69 -6.32 -1.87
C ASP A 63 -12.43 -5.44 -0.64
N PHE A 64 -13.49 -4.92 0.01
CA PHE A 64 -13.35 -4.26 1.31
C PHE A 64 -12.74 -5.19 2.36
N ALA A 65 -13.16 -6.46 2.39
CA ALA A 65 -12.64 -7.43 3.36
C ALA A 65 -11.17 -7.79 3.10
N GLU A 66 -10.75 -7.92 1.84
CA GLU A 66 -9.35 -8.18 1.48
C GLU A 66 -8.45 -6.98 1.78
N LEU A 67 -8.93 -5.77 1.48
CA LEU A 67 -8.25 -4.52 1.84
C LEU A 67 -8.16 -4.31 3.35
N GLN A 68 -9.24 -4.64 4.06
CA GLN A 68 -9.29 -4.66 5.51
C GLN A 68 -8.25 -5.66 6.05
N THR A 69 -8.19 -6.87 5.50
CA THR A 69 -7.30 -7.92 6.02
C THR A 69 -5.83 -7.60 5.74
N ASP A 70 -5.48 -7.21 4.51
CA ASP A 70 -4.08 -7.04 4.11
C ASP A 70 -3.48 -5.68 4.50
N TYR A 71 -4.28 -4.61 4.45
CA TYR A 71 -3.79 -3.26 4.71
C TYR A 71 -4.19 -2.73 6.08
N VAL A 72 -5.37 -3.08 6.60
CA VAL A 72 -5.84 -2.59 7.91
C VAL A 72 -5.43 -3.54 9.05
N GLU A 73 -5.50 -4.85 8.84
CA GLU A 73 -5.17 -5.86 9.86
C GLU A 73 -3.75 -6.40 9.71
N GLY A 74 -3.19 -6.39 8.49
CA GLY A 74 -1.82 -6.78 8.20
C GLY A 74 -0.77 -5.74 8.62
N ASP A 75 0.51 -6.13 8.55
CA ASP A 75 1.70 -5.36 8.94
C ASP A 75 2.41 -4.69 7.75
N LYS A 76 1.67 -4.49 6.65
CA LYS A 76 2.23 -4.01 5.38
C LYS A 76 2.77 -2.59 5.46
N ILE A 77 2.10 -1.70 6.20
CA ILE A 77 2.56 -0.31 6.40
C ILE A 77 3.83 -0.30 7.24
N GLU A 78 3.87 -1.11 8.28
CA GLU A 78 5.00 -1.28 9.18
C GLU A 78 6.21 -1.87 8.45
N SER A 79 5.97 -2.77 7.50
CA SER A 79 6.99 -3.34 6.60
C SER A 79 7.46 -2.34 5.55
N GLU A 80 6.57 -1.53 4.99
CA GLU A 80 6.89 -0.53 3.97
C GLU A 80 7.64 0.68 4.57
N PHE A 81 7.33 1.07 5.81
CA PHE A 81 7.89 2.22 6.51
C PHE A 81 8.58 1.79 7.83
N PRO A 82 9.76 1.13 7.76
CA PRO A 82 10.43 0.63 8.95
C PRO A 82 10.78 1.78 9.90
N GLY A 83 10.38 1.65 11.16
CA GLY A 83 10.55 2.66 12.20
C GLY A 83 9.34 3.59 12.39
N CYS A 84 8.23 3.37 11.67
CA CYS A 84 6.98 4.05 11.99
C CYS A 84 6.40 3.58 13.33
N ARG A 85 5.79 4.51 14.09
CA ARG A 85 5.16 4.24 15.39
C ARG A 85 3.71 4.74 15.39
N ASN A 86 2.90 4.23 16.32
CA ASN A 86 1.51 4.64 16.51
C ASN A 86 0.67 4.62 15.21
N VAL A 87 0.81 3.55 14.41
CA VAL A 87 0.13 3.41 13.13
C VAL A 87 -1.39 3.32 13.35
N LYS A 88 -2.12 4.25 12.76
CA LYS A 88 -3.58 4.31 12.71
C LYS A 88 -4.02 4.08 11.29
N LYS A 89 -4.98 3.19 11.10
CA LYS A 89 -5.45 2.73 9.80
C LYS A 89 -6.96 2.93 9.74
N ARG A 90 -7.46 3.50 8.64
CA ARG A 90 -8.89 3.77 8.47
C ARG A 90 -9.28 3.63 7.01
N LEU A 91 -10.29 2.80 6.74
CA LEU A 91 -11.00 2.79 5.46
C LEU A 91 -12.30 3.57 5.59
N TYR A 92 -12.70 4.27 4.54
CA TYR A 92 -13.96 4.99 4.50
C TYR A 92 -14.45 5.17 3.07
N GLU A 93 -15.76 5.18 2.89
CA GLU A 93 -16.38 5.57 1.63
C GLU A 93 -16.59 7.09 1.62
N LYS A 94 -16.26 7.72 0.49
CA LYS A 94 -16.54 9.13 0.24
C LYS A 94 -16.89 9.31 -1.23
N ASP A 95 -18.02 9.96 -1.51
CA ASP A 95 -18.51 10.23 -2.87
C ASP A 95 -18.65 8.95 -3.73
N GLY A 96 -19.04 7.82 -3.11
CA GLY A 96 -19.15 6.51 -3.77
C GLY A 96 -17.82 5.82 -4.07
N GLN A 97 -16.71 6.35 -3.55
CA GLN A 97 -15.36 5.81 -3.74
C GLN A 97 -14.78 5.30 -2.42
N LEU A 98 -14.11 4.16 -2.47
CA LEU A 98 -13.39 3.63 -1.31
C LEU A 98 -12.06 4.35 -1.14
N ASN A 99 -11.82 4.88 0.05
CA ASN A 99 -10.59 5.58 0.42
C ASN A 99 -9.94 4.90 1.65
N GLY A 100 -8.61 4.96 1.71
CA GLY A 100 -7.85 4.47 2.85
C GLY A 100 -6.90 5.53 3.40
N GLU A 101 -6.85 5.68 4.71
CA GLU A 101 -5.98 6.61 5.42
C GLU A 101 -5.11 5.87 6.43
N PHE A 102 -3.80 6.12 6.33
CA PHE A 102 -2.79 5.55 7.21
C PHE A 102 -2.02 6.70 7.84
N THR A 103 -2.08 6.82 9.16
CA THR A 103 -1.37 7.86 9.90
C THR A 103 -0.37 7.21 10.84
N PHE A 104 0.87 7.66 10.82
CA PHE A 104 1.92 7.15 11.70
C PHE A 104 2.90 8.25 12.10
N GLU A 105 3.57 8.03 13.21
CA GLU A 105 4.67 8.87 13.69
C GLU A 105 6.01 8.35 13.17
N PHE A 106 6.93 9.26 12.90
CA PHE A 106 8.29 8.96 12.47
C PHE A 106 9.29 9.84 13.19
N ASP A 107 10.50 9.31 13.41
CA ASP A 107 11.60 10.02 14.09
C ASP A 107 12.68 10.52 13.12
N SER A 108 12.65 10.06 11.87
CA SER A 108 13.58 10.47 10.81
C SER A 108 12.86 10.60 9.47
N LEU A 109 13.28 11.57 8.65
CA LEU A 109 12.81 11.73 7.28
C LEU A 109 13.16 10.52 6.39
N SER A 110 14.22 9.78 6.75
CA SER A 110 14.57 8.53 6.06
C SER A 110 13.49 7.45 6.18
N THR A 111 12.72 7.45 7.28
CA THR A 111 11.57 6.55 7.47
C THR A 111 10.51 6.76 6.41
N LEU A 112 10.33 8.00 5.93
CA LEU A 112 9.35 8.32 4.89
C LEU A 112 9.82 7.96 3.48
N LYS A 113 11.07 7.48 3.33
CA LYS A 113 11.72 7.24 2.02
C LYS A 113 11.64 8.46 1.09
N MET A 114 11.50 9.66 1.66
CA MET A 114 11.46 10.92 0.93
C MET A 114 12.87 11.47 0.86
N PHE A 115 13.56 11.14 -0.22
CA PHE A 115 14.85 11.73 -0.54
C PHE A 115 14.61 13.09 -1.19
N LYS A 116 15.23 14.12 -0.64
CA LYS A 116 15.32 15.42 -1.31
C LYS A 116 16.47 15.31 -2.30
N TYR A 117 16.15 15.25 -3.60
CA TYR A 117 17.16 15.38 -4.64
C TYR A 117 17.90 16.72 -4.46
N ASP A 118 19.22 16.65 -4.26
CA ASP A 118 20.13 17.79 -4.32
C ASP A 118 20.90 17.68 -5.65
N GLU A 119 21.31 18.79 -6.25
CA GLU A 119 22.03 18.80 -7.55
C GLU A 119 23.31 17.93 -7.54
N LYS A 120 23.78 17.50 -6.36
CA LYS A 120 24.99 16.71 -6.15
C LYS A 120 24.76 15.28 -5.65
N SER A 121 23.54 14.80 -5.44
CA SER A 121 23.29 13.40 -5.07
C SER A 121 21.85 12.95 -5.33
N PRO A 122 21.65 11.67 -5.69
CA PRO A 122 20.36 11.10 -6.07
C PRO A 122 19.33 11.08 -4.94
#